data_AF-A0A7G5Z956-F1
#
_entry.id   AF-A0A7G5Z956-F1
#
_cell.length_a   1.000
_cell.length_b   1.000
_cell.length_c   1.000
_cell.angle_alpha   90.00
_cell.angle_beta   90.00
_cell.angle_gamma   90.00
#
_symmetry.space_group_name_H-M   'P 1'
#
loop_
_entity.id
_entity.type
_entity.pdbx_description
1 polymer ?
#
loop_
_entity_poly.entity_id
_entity_poly.type
_entity_poly.pdbx_seq_one_letter_code
_entity_poly.pdbx_strand_id
1 'polypeptide(L)' 'MSKTSRYEWRDQQAALHERVKGFLQNPGNEQLEAVVAEMRAYADAAKSGHIEIPQTWTSYS' A
#
# COMPACT_ATOMS: atom_id res chain seq x y z
N MET A 1 8.84 14.17 5.42
CA MET A 1 9.09 13.35 4.23
C MET A 1 10.06 13.95 3.23
N SER A 2 11.13 13.20 2.95
CA SER A 2 12.09 13.49 1.87
C SER A 2 11.51 13.17 0.47
N LYS A 3 12.17 13.63 -0.60
CA LYS A 3 11.76 13.31 -1.98
C LYS A 3 11.85 11.80 -2.26
N THR A 4 12.91 11.14 -1.79
CA THR A 4 13.12 9.69 -1.95
C THR A 4 12.02 8.90 -1.24
N SER A 5 11.76 9.21 0.04
CA SER A 5 10.73 8.53 0.84
C SER A 5 9.33 8.69 0.24
N ARG A 6 9.06 9.81 -0.45
CA ARG A 6 7.80 10.00 -1.19
C ARG A 6 7.65 9.05 -2.35
N TYR A 7 8.72 8.82 -3.12
CA TYR A 7 8.66 7.90 -4.25
C TYR A 7 8.51 6.46 -3.77
N GLU A 8 9.26 6.06 -2.74
CA GLU A 8 9.13 4.72 -2.14
C GLU A 8 7.71 4.47 -1.63
N TRP A 9 7.13 5.41 -0.88
CA TRP A 9 5.74 5.31 -0.44
C TRP A 9 4.75 5.23 -1.62
N ARG A 10 4.94 6.06 -2.65
CA ARG A 10 4.07 6.08 -3.83
C ARG A 10 4.13 4.75 -4.58
N ASP A 11 5.30 4.18 -4.75
CA ASP A 11 5.48 2.93 -5.50
C ASP A 11 4.84 1.75 -4.74
N GLN A 12 4.94 1.74 -3.40
CA GLN A 12 4.23 0.78 -2.54
C GLN A 12 2.70 0.95 -2.61
N GLN A 13 2.20 2.20 -2.62
CA GLN A 13 0.77 2.48 -2.83
C GLN A 13 0.29 2.04 -4.21
N ALA A 14 1.10 2.22 -5.26
CA ALA A 14 0.78 1.79 -6.60
C ALA A 14 0.64 0.26 -6.69
N ALA A 15 1.58 -0.48 -6.10
CA ALA A 15 1.53 -1.94 -6.05
C ALA A 15 0.25 -2.45 -5.34
N LEU A 16 -0.07 -1.87 -4.18
CA LEU A 16 -1.30 -2.21 -3.46
C LEU A 16 -2.55 -1.89 -4.28
N HIS A 17 -2.59 -0.73 -4.94
CA HIS A 17 -3.74 -0.32 -5.74
C HIS A 17 -3.94 -1.22 -6.97
N GLU A 18 -2.85 -1.67 -7.61
CA GLU A 18 -2.92 -2.64 -8.71
C GLU A 18 -3.52 -3.98 -8.26
N ARG A 19 -3.11 -4.48 -7.08
CA ARG A 19 -3.70 -5.70 -6.49
C ARG A 19 -5.20 -5.54 -6.22
N VAL A 20 -5.59 -4.44 -5.61
CA VAL A 20 -7.00 -4.15 -5.32
C VAL A 20 -7.81 -4.06 -6.61
N LYS A 21 -7.29 -3.37 -7.63
CA LYS A 21 -7.94 -3.29 -8.94
C LYS A 21 -8.12 -4.68 -9.57
N GLY A 22 -7.10 -5.53 -9.51
CA GLY A 22 -7.18 -6.91 -9.99
C GLY A 22 -8.27 -7.71 -9.27
N PHE A 23 -8.36 -7.59 -7.94
CA PHE A 23 -9.43 -8.20 -7.16
C PHE A 23 -10.82 -7.67 -7.53
N LEU A 24 -10.99 -6.35 -7.70
CA LEU A 24 -12.27 -5.77 -8.09
C LEU A 24 -12.72 -6.22 -9.49
N GLN A 25 -11.79 -6.47 -10.41
CA GLN A 25 -12.07 -6.96 -11.76
C GLN A 25 -12.39 -8.45 -11.81
N ASN A 26 -11.76 -9.25 -10.93
CA ASN A 26 -11.99 -10.68 -10.82
C ASN A 26 -11.96 -11.09 -9.33
N PRO A 27 -13.10 -10.95 -8.63
CA PRO A 27 -13.15 -11.27 -7.21
C PRO A 27 -13.06 -12.79 -7.02
N GLY A 28 -11.97 -13.23 -6.42
CA GLY A 28 -11.69 -14.62 -6.10
C GLY A 28 -10.84 -14.73 -4.85
N ASN A 29 -10.82 -15.91 -4.24
CA ASN A 29 -10.13 -16.11 -2.96
C ASN A 29 -8.61 -15.90 -3.10
N GLU A 30 -8.02 -16.33 -4.22
CA GLU A 30 -6.60 -16.10 -4.53
C GLU A 30 -6.28 -14.60 -4.64
N GLN A 31 -7.15 -13.84 -5.31
CA GLN A 31 -6.97 -12.40 -5.52
C GLN A 31 -7.16 -11.64 -4.21
N LEU A 32 -8.09 -12.09 -3.36
CA LEU A 32 -8.27 -11.56 -2.01
C LEU A 32 -7.02 -11.79 -1.16
N GLU A 33 -6.49 -13.02 -1.14
CA GLU A 33 -5.27 -13.34 -0.39
C GLU A 33 -4.06 -12.53 -0.90
N ALA A 34 -3.95 -12.32 -2.21
CA ALA A 34 -2.89 -11.49 -2.79
C ALA A 34 -3.00 -10.02 -2.32
N VAL A 35 -4.21 -9.46 -2.26
CA VAL A 35 -4.45 -8.12 -1.70
C VAL A 35 -4.08 -8.06 -0.22
N VAL A 36 -4.51 -9.05 0.56
CA VAL A 36 -4.23 -9.10 2.00
C VAL A 36 -2.74 -9.21 2.27
N ALA A 37 -2.02 -10.03 1.49
CA ALA A 37 -0.56 -10.15 1.58
C ALA A 37 0.13 -8.80 1.31
N GLU A 38 -0.29 -8.08 0.27
CA GLU A 38 0.26 -6.77 -0.07
C GLU A 38 -0.06 -5.72 1.01
N MET A 39 -1.28 -5.74 1.58
CA MET A 39 -1.66 -4.87 2.69
C MET A 39 -0.81 -5.12 3.94
N ARG A 40 -0.47 -6.38 4.24
CA ARG A 40 0.42 -6.74 5.35
C ARG A 40 1.84 -6.23 5.10
N ALA A 41 2.38 -6.44 3.90
CA ALA A 41 3.70 -5.94 3.53
C ALA A 41 3.78 -4.41 3.64
N TYR A 42 2.75 -3.69 3.18
CA TYR A 42 2.63 -2.25 3.33
C TYR A 42 2.63 -1.81 4.80
N ALA A 43 1.85 -2.48 5.65
CA ALA A 43 1.78 -2.19 7.09
C ALA A 43 3.11 -2.45 7.81
N ASP A 44 3.80 -3.53 7.47
CA ASP A 44 5.10 -3.87 8.05
C ASP A 44 6.19 -2.87 7.61
N ALA A 45 6.17 -2.44 6.35
CA ALA A 45 7.07 -1.41 5.86
C ALA A 45 6.85 -0.06 6.58
N ALA A 46 5.58 0.30 6.84
CA ALA A 46 5.25 1.52 7.58
C ALA A 46 5.66 1.41 9.06
N LYS A 47 5.40 0.27 9.70
CA LYS A 47 5.73 0.02 11.11
C LYS A 47 7.24 0.00 11.37
N SER A 48 8.00 -0.55 10.44
CA SER A 48 9.48 -0.60 10.52
C SER A 48 10.15 0.74 10.18
N GLY A 49 9.38 1.73 9.71
CA GLY A 49 9.91 3.02 9.26
C GLY A 49 10.63 2.94 7.91
N HIS A 50 10.49 1.83 7.17
CA HIS A 50 11.05 1.68 5.82
C HIS A 50 10.32 2.56 4.80
N ILE A 51 9.03 2.83 5.02
CA ILE A 51 8.28 3.85 4.28
C ILE A 51 7.69 4.88 5.24
N GLU A 52 7.69 6.14 4.80
CA GLU A 52 7.05 7.24 5.53
C GLU A 52 5.70 7.56 4.88
N ILE A 53 4.60 7.36 5.63
CA ILE A 53 3.25 7.71 5.16
C ILE A 53 3.05 9.22 5.37
N PRO A 54 2.67 9.98 4.32
CA PRO A 54 2.39 11.41 4.46
C PRO A 54 1.27 11.66 5.45
N GLN A 55 1.47 12.64 6.35
CA GLN A 55 0.45 13.03 7.33
C GLN A 55 -0.87 13.42 6.65
N THR A 56 -0.83 14.11 5.51
CA THR A 56 -2.03 14.47 4.72
C THR A 56 -2.85 13.27 4.27
N TRP A 57 -2.28 12.07 4.25
CA TRP A 57 -2.97 10.83 3.88
C TRP A 57 -3.67 10.17 5.07
N THR A 58 -3.16 10.36 6.28
CA THR A 58 -3.72 9.79 7.52
C THR A 58 -4.58 10.79 8.30
N SER A 59 -4.49 12.08 7.97
CA SER A 59 -5.31 13.13 8.55
C SER A 59 -6.70 13.09 7.94
N TYR A 60 -7.70 12.74 8.74
CA TYR A 60 -9.11 12.94 8.40
C TYR A 60 -9.54 14.29 8.99
N SER A 61 -9.64 15.32 8.14
CA SER A 61 -10.20 16.63 8.50
C SER A 61 -11.69 16.70 8.23
#